data_AF-A0A1F7L008-F1
#
_entry.id   AF-A0A1F7L008-F1
#
_cell.length_a   1.000
_cell.length_b   1.000
_cell.length_c   1.000
_cell.angle_alpha   90.00
_cell.angle_beta   90.00
_cell.angle_gamma   90.00
#
_symmetry.space_group_name_H-M   'P 1'
#
loop_
_entity.id
_entity.type
_entity.pdbx_description
1 polymer ?
#
loop_
_entity_poly.entity_id
_entity_poly.type
_entity_poly.pdbx_seq_one_letter_code
_entity_poly.pdbx_strand_id
1 'polypeptide(L)'
;MNKKVLVVATLVILGVIGIAFVTLNKPNNGKQLSTEENSNPIDSWEQQTIEEIGLTLKMPPDTTFRKEIGDNDGNIRTVAFYIEKGDENNPEYQLYALYLADKEGSTQDLEKAKTGMSSIKEASIDGYSGIEGTANTNDPKKHYLTVVLKDGRLFSVSTYPPQPENKELTDKIIQTFNFR
;
A
#
# COMPACT_ATOMS: atom_id res chain seq x y z
N MET A 1 -30.58 42.04 -35.49
CA MET A 1 -30.26 42.90 -36.65
C MET A 1 -28.89 43.56 -36.40
N ASN A 2 -28.15 43.91 -37.45
CA ASN A 2 -26.74 44.40 -37.38
C ASN A 2 -26.62 45.76 -36.64
N LYS A 3 -25.47 46.29 -36.17
CA LYS A 3 -24.03 46.23 -36.55
C LYS A 3 -23.18 46.41 -35.24
N LYS A 4 -21.91 46.01 -35.02
CA LYS A 4 -20.61 46.08 -35.73
C LYS A 4 -19.98 47.49 -35.89
N VAL A 5 -18.69 47.63 -35.47
CA VAL A 5 -17.56 48.50 -35.96
C VAL A 5 -17.00 49.67 -35.08
N LEU A 6 -15.65 49.67 -34.91
CA LEU A 6 -14.65 50.70 -34.49
C LEU A 6 -14.83 51.48 -33.15
N VAL A 7 -13.80 51.88 -32.37
CA VAL A 7 -12.31 52.02 -32.46
C VAL A 7 -11.73 53.27 -33.16
N VAL A 8 -11.33 54.27 -32.35
CA VAL A 8 -10.31 55.34 -32.58
C VAL A 8 -9.81 55.69 -31.15
N ALA A 9 -8.52 55.59 -30.76
CA ALA A 9 -7.41 56.54 -30.95
C ALA A 9 -7.78 58.02 -30.63
N THR A 10 -6.93 58.87 -30.04
CA THR A 10 -5.50 58.75 -29.64
C THR A 10 -5.32 59.47 -28.26
N LEU A 11 -4.20 60.01 -27.74
CA LEU A 11 -2.85 60.36 -28.23
C LEU A 11 -1.78 60.09 -27.13
N VAL A 12 -0.70 60.87 -27.10
CA VAL A 12 0.55 60.75 -26.32
C VAL A 12 1.00 62.15 -25.92
N ILE A 13 1.74 62.34 -24.81
CA ILE A 13 2.93 63.24 -24.75
C ILE A 13 3.78 63.08 -23.46
N LEU A 14 5.01 62.61 -23.70
CA LEU A 14 6.32 62.93 -23.10
C LEU A 14 6.48 63.34 -21.61
N GLY A 15 7.41 62.64 -20.95
CA GLY A 15 8.23 63.12 -19.83
C GLY A 15 9.47 62.22 -19.71
N VAL A 16 10.66 62.71 -20.09
CA VAL A 16 11.86 61.87 -20.31
C VAL A 16 13.10 62.49 -19.65
N ILE A 17 14.04 61.63 -19.23
CA ILE A 17 15.38 61.93 -18.68
C ILE A 17 15.34 62.44 -17.21
N GLY A 18 16.07 61.83 -16.27
CA GLY A 18 16.93 60.65 -16.38
C GLY A 18 17.97 60.55 -15.24
N ILE A 19 19.21 60.22 -15.63
CA ILE A 19 20.39 60.00 -14.79
C ILE A 19 20.40 58.62 -14.08
N ALA A 20 21.51 57.91 -14.21
CA ALA A 20 21.74 56.59 -13.62
C ALA A 20 22.61 56.68 -12.37
N PHE A 21 22.49 55.70 -11.47
CA PHE A 21 23.51 55.41 -10.48
C PHE A 21 23.66 53.89 -10.33
N VAL A 22 24.90 53.41 -10.38
CA VAL A 22 25.23 51.98 -10.28
C VAL A 22 26.17 51.79 -9.10
N THR A 23 25.71 51.07 -8.06
CA THR A 23 26.48 50.00 -7.39
C THR A 23 25.69 49.35 -6.25
N LEU A 24 25.80 48.02 -6.17
CA LEU A 24 25.73 47.14 -5.00
C LEU A 24 24.82 47.54 -3.82
N ASN A 25 23.84 46.66 -3.55
CA ASN A 25 23.81 46.01 -2.25
C ASN A 25 23.38 44.54 -2.37
N LYS A 26 23.69 43.72 -1.35
CA LYS A 26 23.67 42.25 -1.43
C LYS A 26 22.28 41.67 -1.68
N PRO A 27 22.15 40.51 -2.36
CA PRO A 27 20.93 39.71 -2.28
C PRO A 27 20.73 39.29 -0.83
N ASN A 28 19.55 39.59 -0.28
CA ASN A 28 19.17 39.10 1.04
C ASN A 28 18.72 37.65 0.90
N ASN A 29 19.25 36.74 1.72
CA ASN A 29 18.87 35.33 1.71
C ASN A 29 17.46 35.16 2.32
N GLY A 30 16.44 35.50 1.53
CA GLY A 30 15.09 35.03 1.76
C GLY A 30 15.14 33.50 1.77
N LYS A 31 14.87 32.90 2.93
CA LYS A 31 14.87 31.44 3.08
C LYS A 31 14.02 30.84 1.99
N GLN A 32 14.63 30.05 1.11
CA GLN A 32 13.89 29.18 0.21
C GLN A 32 13.02 28.30 1.10
N LEU A 33 11.70 28.51 1.04
CA LEU A 33 10.76 27.69 1.77
C LEU A 33 10.96 26.26 1.26
N SER A 34 11.45 25.38 2.14
CA SER A 34 11.75 24.01 1.77
C SER A 34 10.47 23.38 1.23
N THR A 35 10.48 22.99 -0.04
CA THR A 35 9.45 22.15 -0.62
C THR A 35 9.29 20.96 0.31
N GLU A 36 8.11 20.80 0.92
CA GLU A 36 7.79 19.56 1.61
C GLU A 36 7.83 18.46 0.55
N GLU A 37 8.83 17.59 0.68
CA GLU A 37 9.06 16.50 -0.27
C GLU A 37 7.89 15.54 -0.14
N ASN A 38 6.97 15.63 -1.11
CA ASN A 38 5.72 14.87 -1.19
C ASN A 38 5.99 13.40 -1.57
N SER A 39 6.87 12.80 -0.78
CA SER A 39 7.26 11.41 -0.80
C SER A 39 6.07 10.56 -0.40
N ASN A 40 5.78 9.53 -1.20
CA ASN A 40 4.80 8.54 -0.80
C ASN A 40 5.40 7.78 0.39
N PRO A 41 4.69 7.58 1.52
CA PRO A 41 5.22 6.81 2.64
C PRO A 41 5.73 5.41 2.28
N ILE A 42 5.25 4.84 1.17
CA ILE A 42 5.69 3.55 0.61
C ILE A 42 7.11 3.62 -0.02
N ASP A 43 7.64 4.80 -0.32
CA ASP A 43 8.97 4.96 -0.92
C ASP A 43 10.11 4.71 0.07
N SER A 44 9.88 4.91 1.36
CA SER A 44 10.82 4.59 2.45
C SER A 44 10.65 3.18 3.03
N TRP A 45 9.72 2.37 2.49
CA TRP A 45 9.48 1.00 2.94
C TRP A 45 10.51 0.02 2.39
N GLU A 46 10.93 -0.92 3.25
CA GLU A 46 11.88 -1.97 2.91
C GLU A 46 11.22 -3.01 2.00
N GLN A 47 11.92 -3.46 0.96
CA GLN A 47 11.44 -4.48 0.05
C GLN A 47 11.87 -5.87 0.53
N GLN A 48 10.93 -6.82 0.56
CA GLN A 48 11.19 -8.24 0.82
C GLN A 48 10.85 -9.10 -0.40
N THR A 49 11.50 -10.25 -0.51
CA THR A 49 11.26 -11.25 -1.57
C THR A 49 11.05 -12.63 -0.97
N ILE A 50 10.00 -13.31 -1.42
CA ILE A 50 9.61 -14.67 -1.05
C ILE A 50 9.67 -15.52 -2.32
N GLU A 51 10.90 -15.92 -2.66
CA GLU A 51 11.25 -16.65 -3.89
C GLU A 51 10.38 -17.90 -4.10
N GLU A 52 10.01 -18.58 -3.01
CA GLU A 52 9.24 -19.84 -3.03
C GLU A 52 7.81 -19.69 -3.60
N ILE A 53 7.30 -18.45 -3.72
CA ILE A 53 6.00 -18.13 -4.33
C ILE A 53 6.07 -17.00 -5.37
N GLY A 54 7.28 -16.59 -5.76
CA GLY A 54 7.52 -15.48 -6.69
C GLY A 54 7.08 -14.10 -6.19
N LEU A 55 6.83 -13.93 -4.88
CA LEU A 55 6.28 -12.69 -4.33
C LEU A 55 7.39 -11.69 -3.97
N THR A 56 7.25 -10.45 -4.43
CA THR A 56 7.90 -9.27 -3.87
C THR A 56 6.89 -8.39 -3.16
N LEU A 57 7.28 -7.76 -2.04
CA LEU A 57 6.44 -6.85 -1.26
C LEU A 57 7.26 -5.73 -0.65
N LYS A 58 6.60 -4.68 -0.13
CA LYS A 58 7.20 -3.67 0.74
C LYS A 58 6.57 -3.66 2.14
N MET A 59 7.33 -3.28 3.15
CA MET A 59 6.91 -3.19 4.55
C MET A 59 7.51 -1.96 5.26
N PRO A 60 6.84 -1.39 6.28
CA PRO A 60 7.38 -0.27 7.05
C PRO A 60 8.70 -0.60 7.75
N PRO A 61 9.64 0.35 7.87
CA PRO A 61 10.93 0.14 8.54
C PRO A 61 10.82 0.00 10.07
N ASP A 62 9.65 0.22 10.66
CA ASP A 62 9.34 -0.04 12.07
C ASP A 62 8.61 -1.39 12.31
N THR A 63 8.70 -2.31 11.35
CA THR A 63 8.19 -3.69 11.43
C THR A 63 9.29 -4.72 11.19
N THR A 64 9.14 -5.92 11.75
CA THR A 64 10.05 -7.06 11.52
C THR A 64 9.48 -8.03 10.49
N PHE A 65 10.37 -8.76 9.78
CA PHE A 65 9.99 -9.80 8.82
C PHE A 65 10.43 -11.18 9.31
N ARG A 66 9.54 -12.17 9.23
CA ARG A 66 9.84 -13.58 9.52
C ARG A 66 9.17 -14.47 8.48
N LYS A 67 9.96 -15.28 7.77
CA LYS A 67 9.48 -16.28 6.80
C LYS A 67 9.53 -17.68 7.41
N GLU A 68 8.50 -18.48 7.17
CA GLU A 68 8.41 -19.87 7.61
C GLU A 68 8.04 -20.77 6.43
N ILE A 69 8.86 -21.78 6.17
CA ILE A 69 8.63 -22.78 5.13
C ILE A 69 8.28 -24.10 5.82
N GLY A 70 7.09 -24.63 5.51
CA GLY A 70 6.75 -26.00 5.86
C GLY A 70 7.06 -26.91 4.68
N ASP A 71 8.10 -27.73 4.77
CA ASP A 71 8.43 -28.74 3.75
C ASP A 71 8.20 -30.18 4.24
N ASN A 72 8.32 -31.12 3.31
CA ASN A 72 8.46 -32.54 3.59
C ASN A 72 9.37 -33.18 2.55
N ASP A 73 10.55 -33.65 2.98
CA ASP A 73 11.55 -34.26 2.11
C ASP A 73 11.93 -33.35 0.92
N GLY A 74 12.02 -32.03 1.17
CA GLY A 74 12.32 -31.01 0.16
C GLY A 74 11.12 -30.56 -0.69
N ASN A 75 9.94 -31.15 -0.48
CA ASN A 75 8.69 -30.70 -1.14
C ASN A 75 8.03 -29.63 -0.27
N ILE A 76 8.02 -28.38 -0.74
CA ILE A 76 7.37 -27.26 -0.03
C ILE A 76 5.85 -27.51 0.01
N ARG A 77 5.30 -27.61 1.23
CA ARG A 77 3.86 -27.69 1.49
C ARG A 77 3.25 -26.32 1.76
N THR A 78 3.90 -25.52 2.60
CA THR A 78 3.44 -24.18 2.95
C THR A 78 4.57 -23.17 2.85
N VAL A 79 4.22 -21.98 2.36
CA VAL A 79 5.07 -20.79 2.43
C VAL A 79 4.30 -19.75 3.22
N ALA A 80 4.78 -19.41 4.40
CA ALA A 80 4.17 -18.44 5.28
C ALA A 80 5.15 -17.31 5.60
N PHE A 81 4.62 -16.14 5.91
CA PHE A 81 5.43 -15.05 6.44
C PHE A 81 4.63 -14.12 7.34
N TYR A 82 5.36 -13.42 8.19
CA TYR A 82 4.86 -12.49 9.18
C TYR A 82 5.50 -11.12 8.97
N ILE A 83 4.71 -10.06 9.13
CA ILE A 83 5.18 -8.67 9.25
C ILE A 83 4.63 -8.14 10.58
N GLU A 84 5.52 -7.84 11.53
CA GLU A 84 5.18 -7.74 12.95
C GLU A 84 5.72 -6.47 13.63
N LYS A 85 5.01 -6.00 14.66
CA LYS A 85 5.37 -4.85 15.50
C LYS A 85 4.78 -4.98 16.90
N GLY A 86 5.54 -4.59 17.92
CA GLY A 86 5.17 -4.69 19.34
C GLY A 86 5.73 -5.94 20.01
N ASP A 87 5.06 -6.42 21.04
CA ASP A 87 5.45 -7.64 21.78
C ASP A 87 4.93 -8.92 21.09
N GLU A 88 5.68 -10.02 21.16
CA GLU A 88 5.30 -11.32 20.57
C GLU A 88 3.96 -11.87 21.11
N ASN A 89 3.67 -11.62 22.39
CA ASN A 89 2.47 -12.12 23.08
C ASN A 89 1.29 -11.13 22.98
N ASN A 90 1.58 -9.85 22.70
CA ASN A 90 0.60 -8.79 22.54
C ASN A 90 1.08 -7.79 21.45
N PRO A 91 0.99 -8.19 20.17
CA PRO A 91 1.46 -7.36 19.07
C PRO A 91 0.60 -6.10 18.91
N GLU A 92 1.25 -4.99 18.57
CA GLU A 92 0.57 -3.78 18.09
C GLU A 92 0.00 -4.05 16.68
N TYR A 93 0.77 -4.75 15.86
CA TYR A 93 0.41 -5.16 14.51
C TYR A 93 1.08 -6.49 14.16
N GLN A 94 0.31 -7.39 13.55
CA GLN A 94 0.75 -8.65 12.97
C GLN A 94 -0.06 -8.91 11.70
N LEU A 95 0.61 -8.84 10.56
CA LEU A 95 0.16 -9.46 9.32
C LEU A 95 0.72 -10.87 9.25
N TYR A 96 -0.12 -11.84 8.94
CA TYR A 96 0.27 -13.22 8.66
C TYR A 96 -0.21 -13.62 7.27
N ALA A 97 0.71 -13.98 6.38
CA ALA A 97 0.40 -14.49 5.06
C ALA A 97 0.72 -15.99 4.97
N LEU A 98 -0.09 -16.73 4.21
CA LEU A 98 0.05 -18.16 4.01
C LEU A 98 -0.33 -18.56 2.58
N TYR A 99 0.56 -19.30 1.92
CA TYR A 99 0.32 -20.01 0.67
C TYR A 99 0.33 -21.52 0.92
N LEU A 100 -0.66 -22.23 0.40
CA LEU A 100 -0.73 -23.69 0.46
C LEU A 100 -0.21 -24.27 -0.86
N ALA A 101 1.09 -24.60 -0.93
CA ALA A 101 1.79 -25.01 -2.14
C ALA A 101 1.49 -26.46 -2.56
N ASP A 102 1.28 -27.38 -1.60
CA ASP A 102 0.95 -28.79 -1.86
C ASP A 102 -0.54 -29.03 -2.15
N LYS A 103 -1.39 -28.02 -1.99
CA LYS A 103 -2.84 -28.15 -2.06
C LYS A 103 -3.46 -27.28 -3.16
N GLU A 104 -4.04 -27.94 -4.16
CA GLU A 104 -4.94 -27.28 -5.11
C GLU A 104 -6.13 -26.63 -4.38
N GLY A 105 -6.40 -25.38 -4.75
CA GLY A 105 -7.54 -24.60 -4.32
C GLY A 105 -8.53 -24.41 -5.46
N SER A 106 -9.81 -24.29 -5.13
CA SER A 106 -10.87 -24.02 -6.08
C SER A 106 -11.74 -22.84 -5.62
N THR A 107 -12.63 -22.36 -6.49
CA THR A 107 -13.70 -21.43 -6.09
C THR A 107 -14.56 -22.02 -4.95
N GLN A 108 -14.73 -23.35 -4.90
CA GLN A 108 -15.44 -23.99 -3.79
C GLN A 108 -14.68 -23.85 -2.46
N ASP A 109 -13.35 -23.72 -2.48
CA ASP A 109 -12.55 -23.50 -1.27
C ASP A 109 -12.52 -22.02 -0.85
N LEU A 110 -12.65 -21.08 -1.78
CA LEU A 110 -13.00 -19.68 -1.46
C LEU A 110 -14.39 -19.59 -0.82
N GLU A 111 -15.40 -20.32 -1.34
CA GLU A 111 -16.72 -20.39 -0.70
C GLU A 111 -16.66 -21.03 0.70
N LYS A 112 -15.83 -22.07 0.90
CA LYS A 112 -15.58 -22.64 2.24
C LYS A 112 -14.93 -21.61 3.18
N ALA A 113 -13.97 -20.81 2.70
CA ALA A 113 -13.27 -19.81 3.49
C ALA A 113 -14.21 -18.73 4.08
N LYS A 114 -15.36 -18.45 3.46
CA LYS A 114 -16.42 -17.59 4.02
C LYS A 114 -17.00 -18.10 5.35
N THR A 115 -16.83 -19.40 5.66
CA THR A 115 -17.36 -20.00 6.90
C THR A 115 -16.67 -19.42 8.12
N GLY A 116 -17.42 -18.69 8.96
CA GLY A 116 -16.87 -18.00 10.13
C GLY A 116 -16.36 -16.58 9.85
N MET A 117 -16.55 -16.06 8.64
CA MET A 117 -16.32 -14.65 8.30
C MET A 117 -17.62 -13.84 8.37
N SER A 118 -17.51 -12.54 8.71
CA SER A 118 -18.55 -11.54 8.53
C SER A 118 -18.08 -10.40 7.63
N SER A 119 -19.02 -9.53 7.22
CA SER A 119 -18.74 -8.33 6.41
C SER A 119 -18.01 -8.65 5.11
N ILE A 120 -18.37 -9.78 4.50
CA ILE A 120 -17.65 -10.37 3.37
C ILE A 120 -17.91 -9.53 2.11
N LYS A 121 -16.83 -9.20 1.39
CA LYS A 121 -16.86 -8.56 0.07
C LYS A 121 -15.83 -9.21 -0.86
N GLU A 122 -15.95 -8.93 -2.15
CA GLU A 122 -14.94 -9.30 -3.15
C GLU A 122 -13.63 -8.54 -2.86
N ALA A 123 -12.50 -9.21 -3.13
CA ALA A 123 -11.16 -8.67 -2.97
C ALA A 123 -10.24 -9.14 -4.10
N SER A 124 -9.07 -8.51 -4.22
CA SER A 124 -8.03 -8.93 -5.16
C SER A 124 -6.65 -8.58 -4.64
N ILE A 125 -5.67 -9.45 -4.88
CA ILE A 125 -4.24 -9.23 -4.60
C ILE A 125 -3.49 -9.45 -5.90
N ASP A 126 -2.80 -8.42 -6.40
CA ASP A 126 -2.04 -8.45 -7.67
C ASP A 126 -2.80 -9.11 -8.84
N GLY A 127 -4.04 -8.68 -9.05
CA GLY A 127 -4.93 -9.22 -10.10
C GLY A 127 -5.61 -10.56 -9.78
N TYR A 128 -5.17 -11.33 -8.78
CA TYR A 128 -5.83 -12.57 -8.37
C TYR A 128 -7.07 -12.28 -7.53
N SER A 129 -8.24 -12.72 -8.03
CA SER A 129 -9.54 -12.52 -7.37
C SER A 129 -9.72 -13.38 -6.12
N GLY A 130 -10.55 -12.88 -5.21
CA GLY A 130 -10.88 -13.55 -3.96
C GLY A 130 -11.91 -12.80 -3.13
N ILE A 131 -11.81 -12.95 -1.80
CA ILE A 131 -12.71 -12.37 -0.81
C ILE A 131 -11.93 -11.74 0.34
N GLU A 132 -12.53 -10.76 1.01
CA GLU A 132 -12.07 -10.29 2.33
C GLU A 132 -13.24 -10.15 3.32
N GLY A 133 -12.92 -10.11 4.61
CA GLY A 133 -13.89 -9.89 5.67
C GLY A 133 -13.25 -9.95 7.07
N THR A 134 -14.08 -10.10 8.10
CA THR A 134 -13.63 -10.30 9.49
C THR A 134 -13.86 -11.74 9.89
N ALA A 135 -12.80 -12.51 10.12
CA ALA A 135 -12.85 -13.90 10.53
C ALA A 135 -12.95 -14.04 12.06
N ASN A 136 -13.51 -15.17 12.51
CA ASN A 136 -13.62 -15.56 13.93
C ASN A 136 -14.29 -14.50 14.82
N THR A 137 -15.42 -13.94 14.37
CA THR A 137 -16.11 -12.80 15.03
C THR A 137 -16.50 -13.02 16.49
N ASN A 138 -16.60 -14.28 16.90
CA ASN A 138 -17.06 -14.68 18.23
C ASN A 138 -15.90 -15.15 19.14
N ASP A 139 -14.65 -14.99 18.69
CA ASP A 139 -13.44 -15.44 19.37
C ASP A 139 -12.54 -14.22 19.72
N PRO A 140 -11.79 -14.23 20.84
CA PRO A 140 -10.77 -13.22 21.13
C PRO A 140 -9.73 -13.03 20.01
N LYS A 141 -9.46 -14.07 19.21
CA LYS A 141 -8.59 -14.06 18.02
C LYS A 141 -9.32 -13.68 16.73
N LYS A 142 -10.38 -12.86 16.83
CA LYS A 142 -10.98 -12.15 15.69
C LYS A 142 -9.88 -11.43 14.91
N HIS A 143 -9.86 -11.58 13.59
CA HIS A 143 -8.87 -10.95 12.71
C HIS A 143 -9.52 -10.52 11.41
N TYR A 144 -8.92 -9.57 10.70
CA TYR A 144 -9.25 -9.39 9.28
C TYR A 144 -8.61 -10.51 8.47
N LEU A 145 -9.29 -10.98 7.43
CA LEU A 145 -8.83 -12.05 6.56
C LEU A 145 -9.18 -11.73 5.11
N THR A 146 -8.18 -11.77 4.25
CA THR A 146 -8.29 -11.75 2.77
C THR A 146 -7.81 -13.10 2.24
N VAL A 147 -8.54 -13.71 1.30
CA VAL A 147 -8.18 -14.98 0.65
C VAL A 147 -8.40 -14.88 -0.85
N VAL A 148 -7.37 -15.16 -1.65
CA VAL A 148 -7.39 -15.16 -3.11
C VAL A 148 -6.97 -16.52 -3.67
N LEU A 149 -7.33 -16.78 -4.93
CA LEU A 149 -6.94 -17.98 -5.66
C LEU A 149 -5.76 -17.68 -6.60
N LYS A 150 -4.53 -17.82 -6.11
CA LYS A 150 -3.30 -17.66 -6.90
C LYS A 150 -2.96 -18.98 -7.61
N ASP A 151 -2.97 -18.97 -8.95
CA ASP A 151 -2.56 -20.10 -9.81
C ASP A 151 -3.14 -21.47 -9.40
N GLY A 152 -4.43 -21.49 -9.07
CA GLY A 152 -5.12 -22.71 -8.63
C GLY A 152 -4.76 -23.17 -7.20
N ARG A 153 -4.24 -22.28 -6.35
CA ARG A 153 -3.95 -22.52 -4.92
C ARG A 153 -4.42 -21.35 -4.06
N LEU A 154 -4.69 -21.60 -2.78
CA LEU A 154 -5.11 -20.53 -1.87
C LEU A 154 -3.89 -19.74 -1.36
N PHE A 155 -4.01 -18.41 -1.46
CA PHE A 155 -3.16 -17.46 -0.75
C PHE A 155 -4.04 -16.63 0.19
N SER A 156 -3.69 -16.56 1.47
CA SER A 156 -4.44 -15.83 2.49
C SER A 156 -3.55 -14.84 3.24
N VAL A 157 -4.11 -13.67 3.57
CA VAL A 157 -3.48 -12.66 4.43
C VAL A 157 -4.43 -12.33 5.58
N SER A 158 -3.97 -12.59 6.80
CA SER A 158 -4.66 -12.26 8.06
C SER A 158 -4.06 -11.00 8.70
N THR A 159 -4.84 -10.31 9.53
CA THR A 159 -4.36 -9.14 10.29
C THR A 159 -4.94 -9.09 11.70
N TYR A 160 -4.04 -9.01 12.69
CA TYR A 160 -4.33 -8.98 14.11
C TYR A 160 -3.43 -7.94 14.81
N PRO A 161 -3.86 -7.27 15.90
CA PRO A 161 -5.24 -7.14 16.36
C PRO A 161 -6.16 -6.49 15.31
N PRO A 162 -7.48 -6.77 15.35
CA PRO A 162 -8.45 -6.35 14.33
C PRO A 162 -8.91 -4.90 14.52
N GLN A 163 -7.97 -3.95 14.44
CA GLN A 163 -8.23 -2.51 14.50
C GLN A 163 -8.22 -1.87 13.09
N PRO A 164 -8.98 -0.78 12.86
CA PRO A 164 -9.05 -0.12 11.55
C PRO A 164 -7.69 0.31 10.98
N GLU A 165 -6.82 0.86 11.83
CA GLU A 165 -5.46 1.31 11.48
C GLU A 165 -4.56 0.14 11.03
N ASN A 166 -4.72 -1.03 11.65
CA ASN A 166 -4.02 -2.25 11.26
C ASN A 166 -4.53 -2.77 9.91
N LYS A 167 -5.84 -2.68 9.64
CA LYS A 167 -6.39 -3.02 8.32
C LYS A 167 -5.88 -2.06 7.24
N GLU A 168 -5.84 -0.76 7.51
CA GLU A 168 -5.30 0.23 6.56
C GLU A 168 -3.82 0.00 6.26
N LEU A 169 -3.02 -0.39 7.26
CA LEU A 169 -1.62 -0.76 7.08
C LEU A 169 -1.47 -2.03 6.24
N THR A 170 -2.21 -3.09 6.55
CA THR A 170 -2.25 -4.31 5.72
C THR A 170 -2.66 -4.01 4.29
N ASP A 171 -3.69 -3.19 4.07
CA ASP A 171 -4.19 -2.89 2.72
C ASP A 171 -3.14 -2.11 1.90
N LYS A 172 -2.34 -1.25 2.52
CA LYS A 172 -1.18 -0.61 1.88
C LYS A 172 -0.05 -1.60 1.58
N ILE A 173 0.23 -2.55 2.48
CA ILE A 173 1.22 -3.61 2.25
C ILE A 173 0.79 -4.53 1.11
N ILE A 174 -0.48 -4.98 1.09
CA ILE A 174 -1.07 -5.78 0.02
C ILE A 174 -1.03 -5.04 -1.34
N GLN A 175 -1.20 -3.71 -1.37
CA GLN A 175 -1.05 -2.91 -2.60
C GLN A 175 0.38 -2.91 -3.17
N THR A 176 1.38 -3.37 -2.40
CA THR A 176 2.77 -3.53 -2.87
C THR A 176 3.14 -4.97 -3.22
N PHE A 177 2.22 -5.91 -3.06
CA PHE A 177 2.45 -7.31 -3.44
C PHE A 177 2.51 -7.40 -4.96
N ASN A 178 3.62 -7.93 -5.48
CA ASN A 178 3.79 -8.29 -6.88
C ASN A 178 4.33 -9.73 -6.97
N PHE A 179 3.52 -10.62 -7.52
CA PHE A 179 3.91 -11.97 -7.91
C PHE A 179 4.56 -11.96 -9.31
N ARG A 180 5.33 -13.01 -9.61
CA ARG A 180 6.12 -13.19 -10.83
C ARG A 180 6.04 -14.63 -11.34
#